data_AF-A0A812LWU9-F1
#
_entry.id   AF-A0A812LWU9-F1
#
_cell.length_a   1.000
_cell.length_b   1.000
_cell.length_c   1.000
_cell.angle_alpha   90.00
_cell.angle_beta   90.00
_cell.angle_gamma   90.00
#
_symmetry.space_group_name_H-M   'P 1'
#
loop_
_entity.id
_entity.type
_entity.pdbx_description
1 polymer ?
#
loop_
_entity_poly.entity_id
_entity_poly.type
_entity_poly.pdbx_seq_one_letter_code
_entity_poly.pdbx_strand_id
1 'polypeptide(L)'
;MSCAADGCEADGSKRCGRCGTVAYCSSDCQRRHWPIHKVGCRPTAGFCCPRTIEALEEARRREAGDSAPDLERELRKARQGASEVDLSSNELSGAAVRQLAEALSSAPKVQNLKLEECRLDVEAAALLAKALPALTSLQILSLAHNQLEVGGAEVLVAGLQEGGRGDLKLRELSLADNLLGPRAALCVAELMLQFVEMGSLVSVSLAENFMQEEGGEFFSRTLRGGGGRASSLHLDLSANDLRVAGAKSLVPLLDWAPLGSLELHGNRIHDFGAVALAKGFQRNTTLTHLGLAENLIGDDGAVALAGMLSNNSSLRTLDLCGGQGQVIRDKGAVALAKALSSNATLEGLELDGNGIALEGGKALEKALSANQTLTSLTLRGNQFDYTAVDECALALPFHLTPALLVKRQVARTKIMMRSMRHAGPSGGGEDADTLAFLDNVFAGRWMSSVGETGEDDFDLGDLQMAGQKSGDNELEPGEPQPPVCGDLAKQDLWTSLQESAWGQELRRIYLHNQLPCDIFAIAFVTCAVWLVPV
;
A
#
# COMPACT_ATOMS: atom_id res chain seq x y z
N MET A 1 6.45 21.24 -41.72
CA MET A 1 5.65 20.47 -40.74
C MET A 1 4.29 20.28 -41.37
N SER A 2 3.92 19.02 -41.65
CA SER A 2 2.70 18.70 -42.39
C SER A 2 1.43 19.07 -41.61
N CYS A 3 0.39 19.44 -42.35
CA CYS A 3 -0.94 19.68 -41.81
C CYS A 3 -1.56 18.39 -41.30
N ALA A 4 -2.26 18.44 -40.16
CA ALA A 4 -2.99 17.30 -39.60
C ALA A 4 -4.34 17.02 -40.28
N ALA A 5 -4.69 17.74 -41.35
CA ALA A 5 -5.89 17.46 -42.14
C ALA A 5 -5.54 16.46 -43.25
N ASP A 6 -6.22 15.32 -43.27
CA ASP A 6 -6.01 14.28 -44.29
C ASP A 6 -6.12 14.87 -45.71
N GLY A 7 -5.05 14.71 -46.49
CA GLY A 7 -4.96 15.20 -47.87
C GLY A 7 -4.49 16.66 -48.07
N CYS A 8 -4.03 17.39 -47.03
CA CYS A 8 -3.40 18.72 -47.22
C CYS A 8 -1.87 18.61 -47.41
N GLU A 9 -1.36 18.95 -48.59
CA GLU A 9 0.10 18.99 -48.90
C GLU A 9 0.76 20.37 -48.66
N ALA A 10 0.05 21.34 -48.08
CA ALA A 10 0.58 22.68 -47.89
C ALA A 10 1.50 22.80 -46.66
N ASP A 11 2.70 23.37 -46.85
CA ASP A 11 3.70 23.59 -45.80
C ASP A 11 3.61 25.05 -45.29
N GLY A 12 2.96 25.22 -44.14
CA GLY A 12 2.69 26.53 -43.53
C GLY A 12 1.86 26.43 -42.25
N SER A 13 2.15 25.45 -41.39
CA SER A 13 1.23 25.03 -40.35
C SER A 13 1.31 25.87 -39.07
N LYS A 14 0.17 26.38 -38.59
CA LYS A 14 0.01 27.02 -37.27
C LYS A 14 -0.51 26.01 -36.27
N ARG A 15 0.11 25.94 -35.09
CA ARG A 15 -0.31 25.05 -33.99
C ARG A 15 -1.66 25.50 -33.41
N CYS A 16 -2.43 24.54 -32.92
CA CYS A 16 -3.63 24.80 -32.15
C CYS A 16 -3.26 25.61 -30.90
N GLY A 17 -3.85 26.80 -30.73
CA GLY A 17 -3.57 27.67 -29.59
C GLY A 17 -4.04 27.12 -28.23
N ARG A 18 -4.74 25.97 -28.20
CA ARG A 18 -5.17 25.32 -26.96
C ARG A 18 -4.19 24.25 -26.50
N CYS A 19 -3.93 23.24 -27.32
CA CYS A 19 -3.06 22.11 -26.95
C CYS A 19 -1.64 22.18 -27.47
N GLY A 20 -1.32 23.07 -28.43
CA GLY A 20 0.00 23.13 -29.05
C GLY A 20 0.46 21.89 -29.83
N THR A 21 -0.26 20.75 -29.79
CA THR A 21 0.20 19.46 -30.34
C THR A 21 -0.16 19.23 -31.81
N VAL A 22 -1.26 19.82 -32.28
CA VAL A 22 -1.76 19.65 -33.66
C VAL A 22 -1.55 20.92 -34.48
N ALA A 23 -1.11 20.80 -35.74
CA ALA A 23 -0.83 21.93 -36.63
C ALA A 23 -1.72 21.93 -37.90
N TYR A 24 -2.15 23.12 -38.33
CA TYR A 24 -3.07 23.32 -39.46
C TYR A 24 -2.49 24.24 -40.53
N CYS A 25 -2.57 23.84 -41.82
CA CYS A 25 -2.10 24.63 -42.97
C CYS A 25 -2.92 25.91 -43.22
N SER A 26 -4.18 25.97 -42.76
CA SER A 26 -5.05 27.15 -42.87
C SER A 26 -6.20 27.12 -41.86
N SER A 27 -6.85 28.28 -41.66
CA SER A 27 -8.04 28.42 -40.80
C SER A 27 -9.21 27.53 -41.26
N ASP A 28 -9.31 27.25 -42.55
CA ASP A 28 -10.37 26.39 -43.10
C ASP A 28 -10.08 24.91 -42.87
N CYS A 29 -8.82 24.48 -42.93
CA CYS A 29 -8.42 23.13 -42.52
C CYS A 29 -8.65 22.90 -41.02
N GLN A 30 -8.37 23.91 -40.19
CA GLN A 30 -8.71 23.86 -38.77
C GLN A 30 -10.21 23.66 -38.57
N ARG A 31 -11.07 24.45 -39.23
CA ARG A 31 -12.53 24.34 -39.06
C ARG A 31 -13.08 22.96 -39.46
N ARG A 32 -12.58 22.37 -40.55
CA ARG A 32 -13.01 21.04 -41.01
C ARG A 32 -12.62 19.92 -40.03
N HIS A 33 -11.41 19.97 -39.48
CA HIS A 33 -10.89 18.89 -38.62
C HIS A 33 -11.09 19.13 -37.12
N TRP A 34 -11.54 20.33 -36.73
CA TRP A 34 -11.82 20.70 -35.34
C TRP A 34 -12.79 19.78 -34.60
N PRO A 35 -13.90 19.29 -35.20
CA PRO A 35 -14.84 18.41 -34.50
C PRO A 35 -14.23 17.10 -34.00
N ILE A 36 -13.20 16.58 -34.69
CA ILE A 36 -12.48 15.36 -34.32
C ILE A 36 -11.42 15.70 -33.26
N HIS A 37 -10.60 16.73 -33.51
CA HIS A 37 -9.54 17.12 -32.59
C HIS A 37 -10.05 17.59 -31.22
N LYS A 38 -11.19 18.29 -31.15
CA LYS A 38 -11.72 18.85 -29.88
C LYS A 38 -11.98 17.80 -28.80
N VAL A 39 -12.20 16.53 -29.17
CA VAL A 39 -12.46 15.43 -28.24
C VAL A 39 -11.22 15.09 -27.40
N GLY A 40 -10.02 15.30 -27.93
CA GLY A 40 -8.73 15.05 -27.25
C GLY A 40 -7.91 16.31 -26.93
N CYS A 41 -8.40 17.50 -27.29
CA CYS A 41 -7.64 18.75 -27.16
C CYS A 41 -7.62 19.28 -25.70
N ARG A 42 -6.55 18.97 -24.95
CA ARG A 42 -6.31 19.51 -23.60
C ARG A 42 -5.29 20.68 -23.62
N PRO A 43 -5.40 21.66 -22.72
CA PRO A 43 -4.42 22.73 -22.63
C PRO A 43 -3.03 22.16 -22.33
N THR A 44 -2.03 22.50 -23.13
CA THR A 44 -0.63 22.42 -22.66
C THR A 44 -0.45 23.56 -21.67
N ALA A 45 -0.19 23.23 -20.40
CA ALA A 45 0.30 24.20 -19.43
C ALA A 45 1.52 24.88 -20.04
N GLY A 46 1.43 26.17 -20.37
CA GLY A 46 2.59 26.86 -20.94
C GLY A 46 2.38 28.12 -21.78
N PHE A 47 1.17 28.67 -21.98
CA PHE A 47 1.05 30.00 -22.61
C PHE A 47 -0.13 30.82 -22.07
N CYS A 48 0.06 31.48 -20.93
CA CYS A 48 -0.69 32.68 -20.55
C CYS A 48 0.24 33.90 -20.66
N CYS A 49 -0.34 35.05 -21.03
CA CYS A 49 0.36 36.31 -21.28
C CYS A 49 1.24 36.75 -20.07
N PRO A 50 2.49 37.23 -20.26
CA PRO A 50 3.41 37.56 -19.17
C PRO A 50 2.85 38.56 -18.15
N ARG A 51 2.06 39.55 -18.60
CA ARG A 51 1.44 40.57 -17.75
C ARG A 51 0.31 40.03 -16.86
N THR A 52 -0.27 38.88 -17.19
CA THR A 52 -1.34 38.26 -16.42
C THR A 52 -0.78 37.27 -15.40
N ILE A 53 0.40 36.68 -15.67
CA ILE A 53 1.14 35.83 -14.74
C ILE A 53 1.73 36.68 -13.61
N GLU A 54 2.42 37.79 -13.91
CA GLU A 54 2.90 38.70 -12.86
C GLU A 54 1.74 39.22 -12.01
N ALA A 55 0.59 39.57 -12.60
CA ALA A 55 -0.57 40.04 -11.84
C ALA A 55 -1.26 38.94 -11.00
N LEU A 56 -1.26 37.68 -11.46
CA LEU A 56 -1.81 36.53 -10.73
C LEU A 56 -0.84 36.01 -9.65
N GLU A 57 0.46 36.04 -9.91
CA GLU A 57 1.50 35.74 -8.93
C GLU A 57 1.59 36.83 -7.87
N GLU A 58 1.41 38.09 -8.23
CA GLU A 58 1.36 39.21 -7.30
C GLU A 58 0.03 39.27 -6.53
N ALA A 59 -1.07 38.79 -7.12
CA ALA A 59 -2.33 38.54 -6.40
C ALA A 59 -2.18 37.36 -5.42
N ARG A 60 -1.53 36.25 -5.82
CA ARG A 60 -1.19 35.13 -4.91
C ARG A 60 -0.23 35.54 -3.80
N ARG A 61 0.77 36.38 -4.07
CA ARG A 61 1.68 36.97 -3.06
C ARG A 61 0.96 37.92 -2.10
N ARG A 62 -0.14 38.56 -2.53
CA ARG A 62 -1.00 39.40 -1.68
C ARG A 62 -2.02 38.59 -0.87
N GLU A 63 -2.43 37.42 -1.35
CA GLU A 63 -3.30 36.48 -0.61
C GLU A 63 -2.51 35.56 0.36
N ALA A 64 -1.22 35.35 0.13
CA ALA A 64 -0.29 34.67 1.04
C ALA A 64 0.09 35.54 2.24
N GLY A 65 -0.89 35.89 3.08
CA GLY A 65 -0.63 36.43 4.40
C GLY A 65 0.01 35.37 5.29
N ASP A 66 1.27 35.60 5.69
CA ASP A 66 1.97 35.19 6.92
C ASP A 66 1.47 33.97 7.73
N SER A 67 1.09 32.87 7.08
CA SER A 67 0.51 31.72 7.79
C SER A 67 1.26 30.43 7.51
N ALA A 68 2.52 30.40 7.96
CA ALA A 68 3.06 29.19 8.55
C ALA A 68 2.88 29.33 10.08
N PRO A 69 1.70 28.98 10.64
CA PRO A 69 1.37 29.22 12.06
C PRO A 69 2.40 28.59 13.01
N ASP A 70 3.10 27.57 12.53
CA ASP A 70 4.06 26.78 13.28
C ASP A 70 5.50 27.25 13.11
N LEU A 71 5.80 28.10 12.12
CA LEU A 71 7.15 28.53 11.79
C LEU A 71 7.88 29.12 12.99
N GLU A 72 7.34 30.16 13.62
CA GLU A 72 8.02 30.84 14.74
C GLU A 72 8.17 29.93 15.98
N ARG A 73 7.31 28.92 16.11
CA ARG A 73 7.44 27.91 17.18
C ARG A 73 8.60 26.97 16.89
N GLU A 74 8.68 26.44 15.67
CA GLU A 74 9.74 25.51 15.27
C GLU A 74 11.11 26.19 15.14
N LEU A 75 11.16 27.45 14.68
CA LEU A 75 12.39 28.25 14.70
C LEU A 75 12.94 28.43 16.12
N ARG A 76 12.06 28.70 17.09
CA ARG A 76 12.44 28.79 18.51
C ARG A 76 12.96 27.46 19.03
N LYS A 77 12.29 26.34 18.71
CA LYS A 77 12.76 25.00 19.06
C LYS A 77 14.14 24.70 18.46
N ALA A 78 14.34 24.97 17.17
CA ALA A 78 15.63 24.77 16.50
C ALA A 78 16.75 25.54 17.20
N ARG A 79 16.53 26.83 17.51
CA ARG A 79 17.49 27.68 18.24
C ARG A 79 17.75 27.22 19.68
N GLN A 80 16.75 26.59 20.32
CA GLN A 80 16.89 25.99 21.65
C GLN A 80 17.58 24.62 21.62
N GLY A 81 17.97 24.12 20.44
CA GLY A 81 18.68 22.86 20.27
C GLY A 81 17.78 21.64 20.27
N ALA A 82 16.53 21.77 19.79
CA ALA A 82 15.66 20.63 19.55
C ALA A 82 16.31 19.65 18.55
N SER A 83 16.09 18.36 18.76
CA SER A 83 16.53 17.30 17.86
C SER A 83 15.68 17.20 16.61
N GLU A 84 14.43 17.66 16.66
CA GLU A 84 13.46 17.56 15.57
C GLU A 84 12.85 18.92 15.27
N VAL A 85 12.79 19.22 13.97
CA VAL A 85 12.11 20.37 13.39
C VAL A 85 11.18 19.81 12.31
N ASP A 86 9.88 19.90 12.57
CA ASP A 86 8.85 19.42 11.64
C ASP A 86 7.92 20.58 11.28
N LEU A 87 7.99 20.97 10.01
CA LEU A 87 7.13 21.98 9.41
C LEU A 87 6.31 21.39 8.25
N SER A 88 6.16 20.06 8.21
CA SER A 88 5.42 19.38 7.15
C SER A 88 3.98 19.90 7.03
N SER A 89 3.44 19.89 5.81
CA SER A 89 2.12 20.41 5.45
C SER A 89 1.88 21.90 5.79
N ASN A 90 2.96 22.68 5.95
CA ASN A 90 2.89 24.15 6.05
C ASN A 90 3.34 24.79 4.75
N GLU A 91 2.56 25.73 4.21
CA GLU A 91 2.95 26.51 3.03
C GLU A 91 4.07 27.50 3.40
N LEU A 92 5.31 27.18 2.99
CA LEU A 92 6.47 28.02 3.30
C LEU A 92 6.72 29.00 2.15
N SER A 93 6.48 30.29 2.41
CA SER A 93 6.88 31.35 1.48
C SER A 93 8.41 31.42 1.37
N GLY A 94 8.94 31.97 0.29
CA GLY A 94 10.40 32.17 0.15
C GLY A 94 11.02 33.03 1.26
N ALA A 95 10.24 33.90 1.94
CA ALA A 95 10.71 34.62 3.12
C ALA A 95 10.80 33.72 4.36
N ALA A 96 9.79 32.85 4.57
CA ALA A 96 9.79 31.86 5.63
C ALA A 96 10.96 30.87 5.49
N VAL A 97 11.24 30.39 4.27
CA VAL A 97 12.38 29.49 4.00
C VAL A 97 13.72 30.17 4.30
N ARG A 98 13.86 31.48 4.00
CA ARG A 98 15.08 32.22 4.38
C ARG A 98 15.28 32.27 5.89
N GLN A 99 14.22 32.59 6.64
CA GLN A 99 14.28 32.61 8.10
C GLN A 99 14.60 31.23 8.68
N LEU A 100 14.04 30.17 8.08
CA LEU A 100 14.33 28.79 8.43
C LEU A 100 15.79 28.43 8.15
N ALA A 101 16.31 28.71 6.95
CA ALA A 101 17.70 28.45 6.60
C ALA A 101 18.69 29.19 7.52
N GLU A 102 18.38 30.44 7.89
CA GLU A 102 19.19 31.21 8.84
C GLU A 102 19.16 30.58 10.25
N ALA A 103 17.99 30.18 10.75
CA ALA A 103 17.89 29.50 12.03
C ALA A 103 18.63 28.16 12.04
N LEU A 104 18.47 27.34 10.99
CA LEU A 104 19.15 26.05 10.82
C LEU A 104 20.66 26.19 10.75
N SER A 105 21.17 27.26 10.14
CA SER A 105 22.62 27.56 10.09
C SER A 105 23.25 27.73 11.48
N SER A 106 22.44 28.02 12.50
CA SER A 106 22.86 28.17 13.91
C SER A 106 22.46 26.98 14.80
N ALA A 107 21.92 25.89 14.24
CA ALA A 107 21.31 24.79 14.97
C ALA A 107 21.94 23.42 14.65
N PRO A 108 23.23 23.17 14.99
CA PRO A 108 23.95 21.94 14.64
C PRO A 108 23.41 20.67 15.31
N LYS A 109 22.54 20.82 16.31
CA LYS A 109 21.95 19.72 17.09
C LYS A 109 20.72 19.09 16.45
N VAL A 110 20.15 19.70 15.40
CA VAL A 110 18.99 19.16 14.70
C VAL A 110 19.38 17.83 14.03
N GLN A 111 18.62 16.79 14.33
CA GLN A 111 18.80 15.44 13.82
C GLN A 111 17.76 15.10 12.76
N ASN A 112 16.53 15.59 12.93
CA ASN A 112 15.40 15.33 12.05
C ASN A 112 14.85 16.64 11.51
N LEU A 113 14.94 16.85 10.19
CA LEU A 113 14.34 17.97 9.50
C LEU A 113 13.27 17.45 8.53
N LYS A 114 12.01 17.77 8.81
CA LYS A 114 10.87 17.38 7.99
C LYS A 114 10.19 18.62 7.43
N LEU A 115 10.11 18.65 6.10
CA LEU A 115 9.58 19.74 5.30
C LEU A 115 8.74 19.17 4.15
N GLU A 116 7.91 18.17 4.47
CA GLU A 116 7.05 17.52 3.48
C GLU A 116 5.87 18.42 3.13
N GLU A 117 5.40 18.42 1.88
CA GLU A 117 4.22 19.21 1.45
C GLU A 117 4.34 20.72 1.73
N CYS A 118 5.57 21.27 1.70
CA CYS A 118 5.83 22.67 2.02
C CYS A 118 5.78 23.63 0.83
N ARG A 119 5.55 23.10 -0.39
CA ARG A 119 5.66 23.83 -1.68
C ARG A 119 7.04 24.45 -1.89
N LEU A 120 8.10 23.77 -1.48
CA LEU A 120 9.47 24.20 -1.70
C LEU A 120 9.80 24.13 -3.20
N ASP A 121 10.20 25.26 -3.77
CA ASP A 121 10.69 25.36 -5.14
C ASP A 121 12.24 25.27 -5.21
N VAL A 122 12.80 25.42 -6.41
CA VAL A 122 14.25 25.43 -6.65
C VAL A 122 14.97 26.51 -5.83
N GLU A 123 14.38 27.69 -5.65
CA GLU A 123 14.99 28.79 -4.88
C GLU A 123 15.03 28.47 -3.39
N ALA A 124 13.94 27.92 -2.86
CA ALA A 124 13.84 27.43 -1.50
C ALA A 124 14.87 26.31 -1.24
N ALA A 125 15.01 25.37 -2.18
CA ALA A 125 16.03 24.31 -2.14
C ALA A 125 17.45 24.89 -2.03
N ALA A 126 17.76 25.91 -2.83
CA ALA A 126 19.07 26.56 -2.82
C ALA A 126 19.37 27.33 -1.52
N LEU A 127 18.34 27.85 -0.85
CA LEU A 127 18.49 28.47 0.47
C LEU A 127 18.74 27.42 1.54
N LEU A 128 17.98 26.33 1.54
CA LEU A 128 18.17 25.22 2.47
C LEU A 128 19.55 24.57 2.29
N ALA A 129 20.00 24.36 1.05
CA ALA A 129 21.30 23.78 0.73
C ALA A 129 22.47 24.52 1.39
N LYS A 130 22.37 25.84 1.59
CA LYS A 130 23.41 26.63 2.28
C LYS A 130 23.45 26.38 3.79
N ALA A 131 22.34 25.95 4.39
CA ALA A 131 22.25 25.65 5.81
C ALA A 131 22.63 24.20 6.14
N LEU A 132 22.46 23.26 5.20
CA LEU A 132 22.73 21.83 5.40
C LEU A 132 24.16 21.52 5.92
N PRO A 133 25.23 22.19 5.45
CA PRO A 133 26.58 21.95 5.98
C PRO A 133 26.73 22.25 7.48
N ALA A 134 25.91 23.13 8.05
CA ALA A 134 25.96 23.46 9.48
C ALA A 134 25.27 22.38 10.35
N LEU A 135 24.38 21.57 9.76
CA LEU A 135 23.58 20.57 10.46
C LEU A 135 24.35 19.26 10.68
N THR A 136 25.48 19.34 11.38
CA THR A 136 26.40 18.20 11.60
C THR A 136 25.76 16.97 12.26
N SER A 137 24.68 17.13 13.03
CA SER A 137 23.96 16.02 13.67
C SER A 137 22.80 15.46 12.84
N LEU A 138 22.55 15.97 11.63
CA LEU A 138 21.38 15.61 10.82
C LEU A 138 21.46 14.14 10.39
N GLN A 139 20.39 13.40 10.69
CA GLN A 139 20.19 11.99 10.38
C GLN A 139 19.05 11.79 9.38
N ILE A 140 17.96 12.54 9.51
CA ILE A 140 16.77 12.41 8.68
C ILE A 140 16.49 13.74 8.01
N LEU A 141 16.46 13.74 6.68
CA LEU A 141 15.99 14.86 5.87
C LEU A 141 14.81 14.39 5.02
N SER A 142 13.62 14.92 5.32
CA SER A 142 12.42 14.66 4.54
C SER A 142 11.94 15.91 3.81
N LEU A 143 11.89 15.83 2.49
CA LEU A 143 11.50 16.89 1.58
C LEU A 143 10.45 16.38 0.58
N ALA A 144 9.71 15.33 0.92
CA ALA A 144 8.71 14.72 0.04
C ALA A 144 7.59 15.70 -0.36
N HIS A 145 6.94 15.46 -1.50
CA HIS A 145 5.77 16.22 -1.97
C HIS A 145 6.05 17.73 -2.11
N ASN A 146 7.18 18.09 -2.74
CA ASN A 146 7.56 19.47 -3.01
C ASN A 146 7.79 19.69 -4.53
N GLN A 147 8.30 20.86 -4.91
CA GLN A 147 8.52 21.27 -6.31
C GLN A 147 10.01 21.54 -6.54
N LEU A 148 10.86 20.66 -6.03
CA LEU A 148 12.31 20.85 -6.11
C LEU A 148 12.81 20.82 -7.55
N GLU A 149 12.18 20.03 -8.42
CA GLU A 149 12.63 19.79 -9.79
C GLU A 149 14.09 19.29 -9.85
N VAL A 150 14.61 19.08 -11.06
CA VAL A 150 16.01 18.65 -11.26
C VAL A 150 16.98 19.63 -10.58
N GLY A 151 16.74 20.95 -10.74
CA GLY A 151 17.64 21.99 -10.26
C GLY A 151 17.72 22.06 -8.75
N GLY A 152 16.60 21.90 -8.04
CA GLY A 152 16.58 21.89 -6.58
C GLY A 152 17.29 20.67 -6.00
N ALA A 153 17.11 19.48 -6.60
CA ALA A 153 17.87 18.30 -6.20
C ALA A 153 19.38 18.44 -6.42
N GLU A 154 19.81 18.97 -7.58
CA GLU A 154 21.25 19.21 -7.85
C GLU A 154 21.87 20.12 -6.77
N VAL A 155 21.19 21.20 -6.37
CA VAL A 155 21.70 22.13 -5.35
C VAL A 155 21.64 21.55 -3.94
N LEU A 156 20.57 20.82 -3.60
CA LEU A 156 20.46 20.14 -2.30
C LEU A 156 21.52 19.06 -2.13
N VAL A 157 21.74 18.24 -3.17
CA VAL A 157 22.81 17.24 -3.20
C VAL A 157 24.15 17.91 -2.98
N ALA A 158 24.45 19.01 -3.68
CA ALA A 158 25.70 19.74 -3.47
C ALA A 158 25.88 20.20 -2.02
N GLY A 159 24.82 20.77 -1.40
CA GLY A 159 24.85 21.18 0.01
C GLY A 159 25.06 20.00 0.97
N LEU A 160 24.42 18.85 0.71
CA LEU A 160 24.64 17.62 1.49
C LEU A 160 26.04 17.04 1.31
N GLN A 161 26.59 17.08 0.09
CA GLN A 161 27.95 16.61 -0.18
C GLN A 161 29.01 17.48 0.51
N GLU A 162 28.80 18.81 0.54
CA GLU A 162 29.64 19.74 1.30
C GLU A 162 29.61 19.44 2.80
N GLY A 163 28.42 19.27 3.38
CA GLY A 163 28.27 18.84 4.77
C GLY A 163 28.85 17.45 5.05
N GLY A 164 28.71 16.53 4.10
CA GLY A 164 29.20 15.15 4.15
C GLY A 164 30.71 15.01 4.01
N ARG A 165 31.44 16.05 3.55
CA ARG A 165 32.91 16.11 3.69
C ARG A 165 33.34 16.41 5.13
N GLY A 166 32.42 16.91 5.95
CA GLY A 166 32.59 17.08 7.39
C GLY A 166 32.04 15.88 8.16
N ASP A 167 31.42 16.15 9.32
CA ASP A 167 30.91 15.13 10.26
C ASP A 167 29.45 14.71 10.01
N LEU A 168 28.81 15.16 8.92
CA LEU A 168 27.41 14.87 8.63
C LEU A 168 27.19 13.36 8.40
N LYS A 169 26.30 12.76 9.20
CA LYS A 169 25.95 11.33 9.14
C LYS A 169 24.49 11.12 8.80
N LEU A 170 24.12 11.51 7.58
CA LEU A 170 22.78 11.32 7.07
C LEU A 170 22.47 9.81 6.99
N ARG A 171 21.32 9.43 7.55
CA ARG A 171 20.79 8.06 7.56
C ARG A 171 19.63 7.90 6.58
N GLU A 172 18.77 8.90 6.48
CA GLU A 172 17.55 8.83 5.69
C GLU A 172 17.37 10.11 4.87
N LEU A 173 17.14 9.95 3.58
CA LEU A 173 16.84 11.02 2.64
C LEU A 173 15.54 10.69 1.91
N SER A 174 14.51 11.50 2.13
CA SER A 174 13.26 11.41 1.36
C SER A 174 13.13 12.59 0.42
N LEU A 175 13.11 12.29 -0.88
CA LEU A 175 12.90 13.23 -1.97
C LEU A 175 11.71 12.79 -2.84
N ALA A 176 10.79 11.98 -2.31
CA ALA A 176 9.64 11.48 -3.05
C ALA A 176 8.74 12.62 -3.58
N ASP A 177 8.11 12.43 -4.74
CA ASP A 177 7.17 13.38 -5.36
C ASP A 177 7.72 14.82 -5.44
N ASN A 178 8.76 15.01 -6.25
CA ASN A 178 9.49 16.28 -6.38
C ASN A 178 9.77 16.71 -7.82
N LEU A 179 9.20 16.02 -8.81
CA LEU A 179 9.41 16.29 -10.24
C LEU A 179 10.89 16.27 -10.65
N LEU A 180 11.70 15.41 -10.00
CA LEU A 180 13.15 15.44 -10.17
C LEU A 180 13.63 15.02 -11.57
N GLY A 181 12.89 14.14 -12.25
CA GLY A 181 13.23 13.62 -13.57
C GLY A 181 14.48 12.73 -13.60
N PRO A 182 14.80 12.12 -14.76
CA PRO A 182 15.87 11.13 -14.90
C PRO A 182 17.25 11.68 -14.50
N ARG A 183 17.52 12.96 -14.76
CA ARG A 183 18.85 13.56 -14.51
C ARG A 183 19.22 13.59 -13.04
N ALA A 184 18.24 13.72 -12.14
CA ALA A 184 18.51 13.73 -10.70
C ALA A 184 19.00 12.37 -10.18
N ALA A 185 18.73 11.27 -10.89
CA ALA A 185 19.29 9.96 -10.55
C ALA A 185 20.83 9.99 -10.51
N LEU A 186 21.47 10.79 -11.38
CA LEU A 186 22.93 10.93 -11.40
C LEU A 186 23.45 11.55 -10.09
N CYS A 187 22.94 12.72 -9.71
CA CYS A 187 23.43 13.44 -8.53
C CYS A 187 23.09 12.69 -7.25
N VAL A 188 21.90 12.08 -7.15
CA VAL A 188 21.55 11.27 -5.98
C VAL A 188 22.39 9.99 -5.91
N ALA A 189 22.72 9.35 -7.03
CA ALA A 189 23.62 8.20 -7.02
C ALA A 189 25.04 8.56 -6.55
N GLU A 190 25.56 9.72 -6.95
CA GLU A 190 26.85 10.24 -6.46
C GLU A 190 26.81 10.51 -4.96
N LEU A 191 25.72 11.09 -4.46
CA LEU A 191 25.47 11.27 -3.02
C LEU A 191 25.49 9.93 -2.29
N MET A 192 24.77 8.92 -2.81
CA MET A 192 24.71 7.59 -2.21
C MET A 192 26.10 6.96 -2.07
N LEU A 193 26.97 7.07 -3.08
CA LEU A 193 28.35 6.57 -2.99
C LEU A 193 29.11 7.21 -1.82
N GLN A 194 29.04 8.54 -1.71
CA GLN A 194 29.75 9.27 -0.64
C GLN A 194 29.31 8.83 0.75
N PHE A 195 27.99 8.75 1.01
CA PHE A 195 27.50 8.42 2.35
C PHE A 195 27.56 6.92 2.68
N VAL A 196 27.56 6.05 1.67
CA VAL A 196 27.82 4.61 1.86
C VAL A 196 29.27 4.35 2.22
N GLU A 197 30.24 5.07 1.65
CA GLU A 197 31.65 4.99 2.08
C GLU A 197 31.81 5.38 3.56
N MET A 198 31.00 6.31 4.05
CA MET A 198 30.94 6.73 5.45
C MET A 198 30.16 5.75 6.34
N GLY A 199 29.38 4.83 5.76
CA GLY A 199 28.59 3.82 6.46
C GLY A 199 27.42 4.37 7.27
N SER A 200 26.89 5.56 6.93
CA SER A 200 25.78 6.19 7.65
C SER A 200 24.43 6.00 6.97
N LEU A 201 24.39 5.97 5.64
CA LEU A 201 23.15 5.98 4.87
C LEU A 201 22.44 4.63 4.93
N VAL A 202 21.15 4.66 5.26
CA VAL A 202 20.30 3.49 5.41
C VAL A 202 19.12 3.54 4.44
N SER A 203 18.55 4.71 4.18
CA SER A 203 17.36 4.84 3.34
C SER A 203 17.44 6.03 2.40
N VAL A 204 17.05 5.81 1.14
CA VAL A 204 16.82 6.85 0.14
C VAL A 204 15.49 6.56 -0.55
N SER A 205 14.54 7.49 -0.45
CA SER A 205 13.29 7.43 -1.22
C SER A 205 13.28 8.49 -2.32
N LEU A 206 13.03 8.01 -3.53
CA LEU A 206 12.89 8.79 -4.75
C LEU A 206 11.58 8.41 -5.46
N ALA A 207 10.58 7.92 -4.73
CA ALA A 207 9.30 7.57 -5.31
C ALA A 207 8.66 8.76 -6.06
N GLU A 208 7.85 8.49 -7.09
CA GLU A 208 7.04 9.50 -7.78
C GLU A 208 7.84 10.68 -8.40
N ASN A 209 9.04 10.41 -8.92
CA ASN A 209 9.94 11.45 -9.43
C ASN A 209 10.14 11.46 -10.94
N PHE A 210 9.32 10.72 -11.70
CA PHE A 210 9.41 10.68 -13.15
C PHE A 210 10.82 10.33 -13.65
N MET A 211 11.51 9.41 -12.98
CA MET A 211 12.87 8.99 -13.37
C MET A 211 12.92 8.34 -14.76
N GLN A 212 11.80 7.86 -15.30
CA GLN A 212 11.68 7.30 -16.65
C GLN A 212 12.65 6.12 -16.89
N GLU A 213 12.80 5.68 -18.12
CA GLU A 213 13.65 4.55 -18.47
C GLU A 213 15.15 4.87 -18.25
N GLU A 214 15.53 6.14 -18.42
CA GLU A 214 16.91 6.66 -18.33
C GLU A 214 17.43 6.71 -16.89
N GLY A 215 16.57 6.98 -15.91
CA GLY A 215 16.97 7.06 -14.50
C GLY A 215 17.62 5.76 -14.01
N GLY A 216 17.08 4.62 -14.44
CA GLY A 216 17.67 3.31 -14.12
C GLY A 216 19.07 3.12 -14.69
N GLU A 217 19.36 3.70 -15.87
CA GLU A 217 20.71 3.67 -16.45
C GLU A 217 21.69 4.54 -15.65
N PHE A 218 21.28 5.74 -15.23
CA PHE A 218 22.12 6.62 -14.43
C PHE A 218 22.50 6.02 -13.08
N PHE A 219 21.55 5.38 -12.38
CA PHE A 219 21.84 4.65 -11.13
C PHE A 219 22.87 3.54 -11.36
N SER A 220 22.59 2.65 -12.31
CA SER A 220 23.48 1.52 -12.58
C SER A 220 24.85 1.94 -13.07
N ARG A 221 24.95 3.01 -13.86
CA ARG A 221 26.24 3.51 -14.36
C ARG A 221 27.08 4.09 -13.23
N THR A 222 26.46 4.83 -12.32
CA THR A 222 27.15 5.56 -11.25
C THR A 222 27.53 4.62 -10.12
N LEU A 223 26.60 3.76 -9.68
CA LEU A 223 26.80 2.86 -8.54
C LEU A 223 27.61 1.62 -8.88
N ARG A 224 27.83 1.32 -10.17
CA ARG A 224 28.61 0.16 -10.62
C ARG A 224 30.03 0.20 -10.06
N GLY A 225 30.37 -0.79 -9.25
CA GLY A 225 31.73 -1.00 -8.73
C GLY A 225 32.14 -0.03 -7.61
N GLY A 226 31.28 0.91 -7.22
CA GLY A 226 31.43 1.68 -5.99
C GLY A 226 30.80 0.96 -4.82
N GLY A 227 31.21 1.26 -3.58
CA GLY A 227 30.60 0.69 -2.37
C GLY A 227 31.63 0.22 -1.35
N GLY A 228 31.51 0.76 -0.14
CA GLY A 228 32.32 0.42 1.02
C GLY A 228 31.75 -0.78 1.81
N ARG A 229 31.91 -0.75 3.13
CA ARG A 229 31.41 -1.80 4.04
C ARG A 229 29.92 -2.07 3.80
N ALA A 230 29.53 -3.33 3.96
CA ALA A 230 28.15 -3.81 3.80
C ALA A 230 27.19 -3.13 4.80
N SER A 231 26.65 -1.98 4.43
CA SER A 231 25.47 -1.37 5.04
C SER A 231 24.27 -1.72 4.18
N SER A 232 23.26 -2.37 4.77
CA SER A 232 21.99 -2.65 4.08
C SER A 232 21.25 -1.34 3.82
N LEU A 233 21.29 -0.88 2.58
CA LEU A 233 20.60 0.31 2.12
C LEU A 233 19.25 -0.05 1.48
N HIS A 234 18.22 0.67 1.89
CA HIS A 234 16.91 0.70 1.29
C HIS A 234 16.84 1.81 0.23
N LEU A 235 16.52 1.42 -1.00
CA LEU A 235 16.31 2.34 -2.11
C LEU A 235 14.88 2.17 -2.63
N ASP A 236 14.12 3.25 -2.55
CA ASP A 236 12.75 3.30 -3.07
C ASP A 236 12.70 4.11 -4.37
N LEU A 237 12.39 3.41 -5.47
CA LEU A 237 12.21 3.95 -6.82
C LEU A 237 10.76 3.75 -7.30
N SER A 238 9.80 3.63 -6.39
CA SER A 238 8.39 3.40 -6.72
C SER A 238 7.81 4.51 -7.62
N ALA A 239 6.83 4.17 -8.47
CA ALA A 239 6.05 5.09 -9.29
C ALA A 239 6.89 6.06 -10.15
N ASN A 240 7.95 5.56 -10.79
CA ASN A 240 8.88 6.37 -11.58
C ASN A 240 8.80 6.16 -13.10
N ASP A 241 7.86 5.35 -13.58
CA ASP A 241 7.70 4.99 -15.00
C ASP A 241 8.98 4.40 -15.62
N LEU A 242 9.72 3.58 -14.85
CA LEU A 242 10.94 2.92 -15.30
C LEU A 242 10.69 1.96 -16.47
N ARG A 243 9.49 1.35 -16.55
CA ARG A 243 9.07 0.40 -17.58
C ARG A 243 10.08 -0.75 -17.77
N VAL A 244 10.01 -1.43 -18.92
CA VAL A 244 10.86 -2.58 -19.23
C VAL A 244 12.32 -2.18 -19.42
N ALA A 245 12.60 -1.03 -20.05
CA ALA A 245 13.98 -0.62 -20.32
C ALA A 245 14.70 -0.17 -19.05
N GLY A 246 14.07 0.64 -18.19
CA GLY A 246 14.62 1.02 -16.90
C GLY A 246 14.86 -0.19 -15.99
N ALA A 247 13.92 -1.15 -15.93
CA ALA A 247 14.12 -2.39 -15.18
C ALA A 247 15.33 -3.22 -15.69
N LYS A 248 15.55 -3.27 -17.01
CA LYS A 248 16.75 -3.89 -17.60
C LYS A 248 18.01 -3.11 -17.22
N SER A 249 17.94 -1.79 -17.28
CA SER A 249 19.06 -0.91 -16.92
C SER A 249 19.43 -0.99 -15.45
N LEU A 250 18.51 -1.37 -14.55
CA LEU A 250 18.78 -1.59 -13.12
C LEU A 250 19.50 -2.91 -12.82
N VAL A 251 19.61 -3.86 -13.75
CA VAL A 251 20.25 -5.16 -13.49
C VAL A 251 21.68 -5.03 -12.91
N PRO A 252 22.57 -4.14 -13.41
CA PRO A 252 23.89 -3.94 -12.82
C PRO A 252 23.87 -3.35 -11.40
N LEU A 253 22.83 -2.59 -11.04
CA LEU A 253 22.65 -2.09 -9.67
C LEU A 253 22.45 -3.25 -8.67
N LEU A 254 21.94 -4.39 -9.13
CA LEU A 254 21.74 -5.56 -8.26
C LEU A 254 23.05 -6.21 -7.85
N ASP A 255 24.18 -5.92 -8.49
CA ASP A 255 25.51 -6.35 -8.03
C ASP A 255 26.10 -5.40 -6.96
N TRP A 256 25.42 -4.28 -6.67
CA TRP A 256 25.87 -3.30 -5.70
C TRP A 256 25.64 -3.80 -4.28
N ALA A 257 26.71 -4.25 -3.63
CA ALA A 257 26.68 -4.91 -2.32
C ALA A 257 25.93 -4.15 -1.20
N PRO A 258 25.95 -2.80 -1.14
CA PRO A 258 25.18 -2.06 -0.14
C PRO A 258 23.66 -2.19 -0.31
N LEU A 259 23.14 -2.58 -1.48
CA LEU A 259 21.70 -2.66 -1.67
C LEU A 259 21.10 -3.85 -0.91
N GLY A 260 20.28 -3.54 0.09
CA GLY A 260 19.59 -4.53 0.95
C GLY A 260 18.08 -4.58 0.75
N SER A 261 17.46 -3.48 0.31
CA SER A 261 16.02 -3.40 -0.03
C SER A 261 15.84 -2.54 -1.26
N LEU A 262 14.98 -2.98 -2.18
CA LEU A 262 14.70 -2.27 -3.43
C LEU A 262 13.19 -2.25 -3.69
N GLU A 263 12.60 -1.06 -3.68
CA GLU A 263 11.19 -0.87 -4.00
C GLU A 263 11.03 -0.36 -5.43
N LEU A 264 10.27 -1.10 -6.24
CA LEU A 264 9.99 -0.79 -7.64
C LEU A 264 8.49 -0.76 -7.93
N HIS A 265 7.66 -0.46 -6.93
CA HIS A 265 6.21 -0.44 -7.07
C HIS A 265 5.75 0.49 -8.19
N GLY A 266 4.63 0.20 -8.87
CA GLY A 266 3.98 1.18 -9.77
C GLY A 266 4.81 1.65 -10.97
N ASN A 267 5.83 0.89 -11.41
CA ASN A 267 6.78 1.33 -12.44
C ASN A 267 6.43 0.88 -13.87
N ARG A 268 5.25 0.28 -14.07
CA ARG A 268 4.82 -0.32 -15.35
C ARG A 268 5.82 -1.35 -15.90
N ILE A 269 6.46 -2.08 -14.99
CA ILE A 269 7.36 -3.18 -15.35
C ILE A 269 6.51 -4.35 -15.83
N HIS A 270 6.72 -4.79 -17.07
CA HIS A 270 6.05 -5.97 -17.64
C HIS A 270 6.87 -7.24 -17.42
N ASP A 271 6.34 -8.39 -17.85
CA ASP A 271 7.02 -9.69 -17.83
C ASP A 271 8.47 -9.64 -18.33
N PHE A 272 8.75 -8.93 -19.43
CA PHE A 272 10.11 -8.79 -19.96
C PHE A 272 11.06 -8.04 -19.01
N GLY A 273 10.55 -7.09 -18.23
CA GLY A 273 11.32 -6.41 -17.20
C GLY A 273 11.53 -7.31 -15.98
N ALA A 274 10.50 -8.02 -15.53
CA ALA A 274 10.60 -9.01 -14.46
C ALA A 274 11.60 -10.14 -14.80
N VAL A 275 11.62 -10.62 -16.05
CA VAL A 275 12.62 -11.58 -16.54
C VAL A 275 14.05 -11.02 -16.46
N ALA A 276 14.23 -9.74 -16.77
CA ALA A 276 15.54 -9.10 -16.69
C ALA A 276 16.01 -8.99 -15.23
N LEU A 277 15.13 -8.51 -14.35
CA LEU A 277 15.38 -8.43 -12.90
C LEU A 277 15.70 -9.82 -12.33
N ALA A 278 14.89 -10.83 -12.64
CA ALA A 278 15.10 -12.21 -12.19
C ALA A 278 16.49 -12.75 -12.57
N LYS A 279 16.98 -12.45 -13.78
CA LYS A 279 18.34 -12.84 -14.20
C LYS A 279 19.44 -12.13 -13.41
N GLY A 280 19.26 -10.85 -13.09
CA GLY A 280 20.19 -10.11 -12.24
C GLY A 280 20.23 -10.65 -10.81
N PHE A 281 19.05 -10.94 -10.25
CA PHE A 281 18.89 -11.41 -8.88
C PHE A 281 19.45 -12.81 -8.58
N GLN A 282 19.66 -13.65 -9.59
CA GLN A 282 20.28 -14.97 -9.40
C GLN A 282 21.69 -14.90 -8.77
N ARG A 283 22.37 -13.77 -8.90
CA ARG A 283 23.74 -13.56 -8.40
C ARG A 283 23.79 -12.66 -7.16
N ASN A 284 22.70 -11.94 -6.89
CA ASN A 284 22.62 -11.07 -5.74
C ASN A 284 22.53 -11.92 -4.46
N THR A 285 23.32 -11.54 -3.45
CA THR A 285 23.39 -12.21 -2.15
C THR A 285 23.11 -11.26 -0.98
N THR A 286 22.77 -10.00 -1.27
CA THR A 286 22.64 -8.92 -0.27
C THR A 286 21.21 -8.43 -0.13
N LEU A 287 20.42 -8.47 -1.21
CA LEU A 287 19.04 -8.01 -1.21
C LEU A 287 18.17 -8.99 -0.42
N THR A 288 17.47 -8.45 0.56
CA THR A 288 16.56 -9.15 1.46
C THR A 288 15.09 -8.80 1.17
N HIS A 289 14.83 -7.64 0.56
CA HIS A 289 13.48 -7.15 0.28
C HIS A 289 13.39 -6.64 -1.16
N LEU A 290 12.39 -7.12 -1.90
CA LEU A 290 12.11 -6.69 -3.27
C LEU A 290 10.61 -6.38 -3.42
N GLY A 291 10.30 -5.11 -3.64
CA GLY A 291 8.95 -4.63 -3.93
C GLY A 291 8.68 -4.51 -5.42
N LEU A 292 7.68 -5.26 -5.92
CA LEU A 292 7.27 -5.26 -7.32
C LEU A 292 5.75 -5.11 -7.49
N ALA A 293 5.00 -4.80 -6.43
CA ALA A 293 3.57 -4.53 -6.52
C ALA A 293 3.20 -3.43 -7.52
N GLU A 294 1.94 -3.44 -7.95
CA GLU A 294 1.35 -2.46 -8.87
C GLU A 294 2.11 -2.31 -10.21
N ASN A 295 2.88 -3.33 -10.60
CA ASN A 295 3.45 -3.45 -11.93
C ASN A 295 2.55 -4.28 -12.86
N LEU A 296 2.99 -4.49 -14.09
CA LEU A 296 2.26 -5.22 -15.14
C LEU A 296 2.84 -6.63 -15.33
N ILE A 297 3.14 -7.28 -14.21
CA ILE A 297 3.74 -8.62 -14.14
C ILE A 297 2.63 -9.66 -14.17
N GLY A 298 2.59 -10.46 -15.23
CA GLY A 298 1.69 -11.59 -15.39
C GLY A 298 2.38 -12.92 -15.05
N ASP A 299 1.78 -14.01 -15.52
CA ASP A 299 2.25 -15.37 -15.24
C ASP A 299 3.69 -15.62 -15.73
N ASP A 300 4.08 -15.06 -16.89
CA ASP A 300 5.41 -15.30 -17.45
C ASP A 300 6.50 -14.58 -16.64
N GLY A 301 6.24 -13.37 -16.15
CA GLY A 301 7.11 -12.68 -15.21
C GLY A 301 7.19 -13.39 -13.86
N ALA A 302 6.06 -13.86 -13.33
CA ALA A 302 6.01 -14.64 -12.09
C ALA A 302 6.79 -15.96 -12.20
N VAL A 303 6.71 -16.66 -13.34
CA VAL A 303 7.51 -17.87 -13.63
C VAL A 303 9.00 -17.56 -13.61
N ALA A 304 9.43 -16.43 -14.18
CA ALA A 304 10.83 -16.02 -14.17
C ALA A 304 11.34 -15.73 -12.75
N LEU A 305 10.54 -15.00 -11.96
CA LEU A 305 10.83 -14.70 -10.55
C LEU A 305 10.88 -15.98 -9.72
N ALA A 306 9.98 -16.94 -9.95
CA ALA A 306 10.01 -18.26 -9.30
C ALA A 306 11.29 -19.04 -9.62
N GLY A 307 11.75 -19.00 -10.87
CA GLY A 307 13.03 -19.60 -11.27
C GLY A 307 14.24 -18.96 -10.57
N MET A 308 14.18 -17.66 -10.31
CA MET A 308 15.19 -16.96 -9.50
C MET A 308 15.11 -17.35 -8.02
N LEU A 309 13.91 -17.34 -7.42
CA LEU A 309 13.69 -17.71 -6.02
C LEU A 309 14.19 -19.11 -5.69
N SER A 310 14.08 -20.05 -6.63
CA SER A 310 14.54 -21.42 -6.43
C SER A 310 16.05 -21.53 -6.14
N ASN A 311 16.83 -20.51 -6.55
CA ASN A 311 18.30 -20.48 -6.38
C ASN A 311 18.80 -19.34 -5.49
N ASN A 312 17.97 -18.31 -5.24
CA ASN A 312 18.35 -17.20 -4.39
C ASN A 312 18.33 -17.61 -2.91
N SER A 313 19.32 -17.14 -2.16
CA SER A 313 19.51 -17.47 -0.75
C SER A 313 19.56 -16.25 0.17
N SER A 314 19.18 -15.07 -0.32
CA SER A 314 19.25 -13.80 0.44
C SER A 314 17.88 -13.17 0.65
N LEU A 315 16.98 -13.31 -0.32
CA LEU A 315 15.67 -12.67 -0.32
C LEU A 315 14.80 -13.27 0.78
N ARG A 316 14.26 -12.39 1.62
CA ARG A 316 13.33 -12.66 2.72
C ARG A 316 11.92 -12.25 2.37
N THR A 317 11.73 -11.13 1.68
CA THR A 317 10.41 -10.61 1.34
C THR A 317 10.32 -10.30 -0.14
N LEU A 318 9.26 -10.79 -0.77
CA LEU A 318 8.91 -10.49 -2.15
C LEU A 318 7.46 -10.01 -2.22
N ASP A 319 7.27 -8.76 -2.63
CA ASP A 319 5.95 -8.19 -2.87
C ASP A 319 5.60 -8.22 -4.36
N LEU A 320 4.53 -8.94 -4.70
CA LEU A 320 3.95 -9.07 -6.02
C LEU A 320 2.46 -8.72 -6.02
N CYS A 321 2.02 -7.84 -5.12
CA CYS A 321 0.62 -7.42 -5.07
C CYS A 321 0.18 -6.81 -6.41
N GLY A 322 -0.95 -7.28 -6.91
CA GLY A 322 -1.53 -6.87 -8.18
C GLY A 322 -2.10 -5.45 -8.12
N GLY A 323 -2.00 -4.75 -9.25
CA GLY A 323 -2.65 -3.45 -9.48
C GLY A 323 -3.73 -3.52 -10.58
N GLN A 324 -4.10 -2.37 -11.13
CA GLN A 324 -5.05 -2.27 -12.25
C GLN A 324 -4.38 -2.69 -13.57
N GLY A 325 -4.78 -3.84 -14.13
CA GLY A 325 -4.41 -4.29 -15.47
C GLY A 325 -3.43 -5.46 -15.50
N GLN A 326 -3.95 -6.63 -15.86
CA GLN A 326 -3.27 -7.95 -16.01
C GLN A 326 -2.43 -8.40 -14.80
N VAL A 327 -2.69 -9.64 -14.40
CA VAL A 327 -2.58 -10.04 -13.00
C VAL A 327 -2.01 -11.46 -12.93
N ILE A 328 -1.18 -11.78 -11.93
CA ILE A 328 -0.70 -13.15 -11.71
C ILE A 328 -1.90 -14.08 -11.51
N ARG A 329 -1.98 -15.17 -12.29
CA ARG A 329 -3.05 -16.17 -12.23
C ARG A 329 -2.47 -17.51 -11.74
N ASP A 330 -3.23 -18.58 -11.93
CA ASP A 330 -2.85 -19.92 -11.48
C ASP A 330 -1.50 -20.38 -12.03
N LYS A 331 -1.17 -20.09 -13.29
CA LYS A 331 0.12 -20.51 -13.87
C LYS A 331 1.30 -19.86 -13.12
N GLY A 332 1.24 -18.56 -12.85
CA GLY A 332 2.26 -17.86 -12.08
C GLY A 332 2.30 -18.33 -10.62
N ALA A 333 1.14 -18.50 -9.99
CA ALA A 333 1.04 -19.00 -8.62
C ALA A 333 1.60 -20.41 -8.44
N VAL A 334 1.31 -21.33 -9.37
CA VAL A 334 1.88 -22.69 -9.39
C VAL A 334 3.40 -22.66 -9.50
N ALA A 335 3.96 -21.75 -10.31
CA ALA A 335 5.39 -21.60 -10.43
C ALA A 335 6.03 -21.09 -9.13
N LEU A 336 5.43 -20.06 -8.52
CA LEU A 336 5.85 -19.54 -7.21
C LEU A 336 5.78 -20.63 -6.14
N ALA A 337 4.69 -21.39 -6.07
CA ALA A 337 4.53 -22.52 -5.15
C ALA A 337 5.63 -23.59 -5.31
N LYS A 338 5.98 -23.91 -6.57
CA LYS A 338 7.08 -24.84 -6.84
C LYS A 338 8.42 -24.30 -6.32
N ALA A 339 8.68 -23.01 -6.51
CA ALA A 339 9.90 -22.38 -6.00
C ALA A 339 9.94 -22.36 -4.47
N LEU A 340 8.82 -22.03 -3.81
CA LEU A 340 8.68 -22.07 -2.35
C LEU A 340 8.95 -23.45 -1.77
N SER A 341 8.58 -24.52 -2.47
CA SER A 341 8.83 -25.89 -1.99
C SER A 341 10.32 -26.23 -1.85
N SER A 342 11.20 -25.51 -2.55
CA SER A 342 12.66 -25.68 -2.52
C SER A 342 13.42 -24.52 -1.88
N ASN A 343 12.83 -23.32 -1.86
CA ASN A 343 13.45 -22.15 -1.26
C ASN A 343 13.36 -22.22 0.26
N ALA A 344 14.47 -21.99 0.95
CA ALA A 344 14.59 -22.04 2.40
C ALA A 344 15.01 -20.69 2.99
N THR A 345 14.69 -19.58 2.31
CA THR A 345 15.10 -18.24 2.73
C THR A 345 13.98 -17.22 2.76
N LEU A 346 12.99 -17.35 1.89
CA LEU A 346 11.85 -16.45 1.83
C LEU A 346 10.97 -16.65 3.07
N GLU A 347 10.68 -15.53 3.72
CA GLU A 347 9.88 -15.40 4.94
C GLU A 347 8.52 -14.75 4.65
N GLY A 348 8.46 -13.83 3.68
CA GLY A 348 7.24 -13.13 3.27
C GLY A 348 7.01 -13.17 1.75
N LEU A 349 5.80 -13.53 1.34
CA LEU A 349 5.34 -13.43 -0.04
C LEU A 349 4.00 -12.71 -0.09
N GLU A 350 3.95 -11.59 -0.80
CA GLU A 350 2.71 -10.81 -0.93
C GLU A 350 2.12 -10.97 -2.34
N LEU A 351 0.86 -11.42 -2.40
CA LEU A 351 0.14 -11.73 -3.64
C LEU A 351 -1.28 -11.16 -3.61
N ASP A 352 -1.54 -10.13 -2.81
CA ASP A 352 -2.84 -9.47 -2.77
C ASP A 352 -3.21 -8.87 -4.13
N GLY A 353 -4.50 -8.68 -4.40
CA GLY A 353 -4.99 -8.05 -5.63
C GLY A 353 -4.73 -8.85 -6.90
N ASN A 354 -4.37 -10.14 -6.78
CA ASN A 354 -4.05 -10.96 -7.93
C ASN A 354 -5.26 -11.71 -8.57
N GLY A 355 -5.02 -12.49 -9.62
CA GLY A 355 -6.00 -13.26 -10.37
C GLY A 355 -5.91 -14.76 -10.10
N ILE A 356 -5.38 -15.13 -8.92
CA ILE A 356 -5.16 -16.51 -8.52
C ILE A 356 -6.52 -17.14 -8.17
N ALA A 357 -6.80 -18.30 -8.74
CA ALA A 357 -8.01 -19.07 -8.49
C ALA A 357 -7.66 -20.35 -7.72
N LEU A 358 -8.52 -21.37 -7.82
CA LEU A 358 -8.42 -22.57 -7.00
C LEU A 358 -7.13 -23.36 -7.25
N GLU A 359 -6.73 -23.54 -8.51
CA GLU A 359 -5.55 -24.33 -8.86
C GLU A 359 -4.26 -23.71 -8.30
N GLY A 360 -4.10 -22.39 -8.44
CA GLY A 360 -2.98 -21.67 -7.84
C GLY A 360 -3.01 -21.69 -6.32
N GLY A 361 -4.20 -21.58 -5.71
CA GLY A 361 -4.40 -21.72 -4.26
C GLY A 361 -3.96 -23.08 -3.72
N LYS A 362 -4.42 -24.17 -4.34
CA LYS A 362 -4.05 -25.55 -3.97
C LYS A 362 -2.55 -25.80 -4.12
N ALA A 363 -1.92 -25.23 -5.14
CA ALA A 363 -0.48 -25.34 -5.31
C ALA A 363 0.28 -24.63 -4.18
N LEU A 364 -0.13 -23.40 -3.84
CA LEU A 364 0.45 -22.63 -2.72
C LEU A 364 0.27 -23.38 -1.39
N GLU A 365 -0.93 -23.87 -1.10
CA GLU A 365 -1.22 -24.67 0.10
C GLU A 365 -0.28 -25.88 0.22
N LYS A 366 -0.14 -26.64 -0.87
CA LYS A 366 0.79 -27.79 -0.92
C LYS A 366 2.24 -27.35 -0.66
N ALA A 367 2.67 -26.22 -1.22
CA ALA A 367 4.01 -25.70 -0.98
C ALA A 367 4.23 -25.29 0.49
N LEU A 368 3.22 -24.66 1.12
CA LEU A 368 3.27 -24.27 2.54
C LEU A 368 3.39 -25.48 3.48
N SER A 369 2.80 -26.63 3.12
CA SER A 369 2.96 -27.84 3.92
C SER A 369 4.41 -28.38 3.97
N ALA A 370 5.23 -28.03 2.97
CA ALA A 370 6.62 -28.44 2.87
C ALA A 370 7.62 -27.33 3.25
N ASN A 371 7.24 -26.06 3.08
CA ASN A 371 8.09 -24.92 3.38
C ASN A 371 8.07 -24.59 4.89
N GLN A 372 9.25 -24.43 5.48
CA GLN A 372 9.42 -24.17 6.92
C GLN A 372 9.86 -22.73 7.23
N THR A 373 10.08 -21.91 6.21
CA THR A 373 10.65 -20.56 6.38
C THR A 373 9.65 -19.45 6.14
N LEU A 374 8.62 -19.69 5.33
CA LEU A 374 7.59 -18.71 5.03
C LEU A 374 6.69 -18.51 6.26
N THR A 375 6.69 -17.29 6.79
CA THR A 375 5.91 -16.88 7.97
C THR A 375 4.75 -15.96 7.59
N SER A 376 4.79 -15.34 6.41
CA SER A 376 3.75 -14.43 5.92
C SER A 376 3.40 -14.72 4.46
N LEU A 377 2.10 -14.89 4.19
CA LEU A 377 1.53 -14.99 2.85
C LEU A 377 0.23 -14.19 2.77
N THR A 378 0.15 -13.25 1.84
CA THR A 378 -1.07 -12.44 1.62
C THR A 378 -1.71 -12.81 0.27
N LEU A 379 -3.03 -13.03 0.26
CA LEU A 379 -3.81 -13.49 -0.90
C LEU A 379 -5.17 -12.79 -1.04
N ARG A 380 -5.38 -11.65 -0.39
CA ARG A 380 -6.62 -10.84 -0.46
C ARG A 380 -6.89 -10.41 -1.89
N GLY A 381 -8.16 -10.28 -2.27
CA GLY A 381 -8.52 -9.80 -3.63
C GLY A 381 -8.29 -10.79 -4.78
N ASN A 382 -7.92 -12.05 -4.49
CA ASN A 382 -7.81 -13.13 -5.48
C ASN A 382 -9.15 -13.85 -5.77
N GLN A 383 -9.20 -14.61 -6.85
CA GLN A 383 -10.38 -15.23 -7.45
C GLN A 383 -10.67 -16.66 -6.93
N PHE A 384 -10.56 -16.87 -5.61
CA PHE A 384 -10.93 -18.16 -5.02
C PHE A 384 -12.45 -18.36 -5.05
N ASP A 385 -12.91 -19.39 -5.76
CA ASP A 385 -14.33 -19.78 -5.80
C ASP A 385 -14.79 -20.35 -4.45
N TYR A 386 -16.02 -20.04 -4.07
CA TYR A 386 -16.58 -20.30 -2.75
C TYR A 386 -16.95 -21.76 -2.49
N THR A 387 -16.89 -22.62 -3.51
CA THR A 387 -17.19 -24.06 -3.43
C THR A 387 -16.05 -24.90 -2.85
N ALA A 388 -14.88 -24.29 -2.62
CA ALA A 388 -13.68 -24.97 -2.13
C ALA A 388 -13.16 -24.47 -0.76
N VAL A 389 -13.93 -23.61 -0.07
CA VAL A 389 -13.53 -23.07 1.24
C VAL A 389 -13.45 -24.18 2.31
N ASP A 390 -14.20 -25.27 2.13
CA ASP A 390 -14.19 -26.42 3.05
C ASP A 390 -12.89 -27.24 2.96
N GLU A 391 -12.22 -27.31 1.80
CA GLU A 391 -10.95 -28.05 1.65
C GLU A 391 -9.74 -27.23 2.12
N CYS A 392 -9.65 -25.94 1.76
CA CYS A 392 -8.48 -25.11 2.09
C CYS A 392 -8.46 -24.64 3.57
N ALA A 393 -9.61 -24.55 4.25
CA ALA A 393 -9.66 -24.16 5.66
C ALA A 393 -9.16 -25.26 6.62
N LEU A 394 -9.23 -26.54 6.20
CA LEU A 394 -8.81 -27.69 7.00
C LEU A 394 -7.31 -28.01 6.91
N ALA A 395 -6.60 -27.43 5.93
CA ALA A 395 -5.23 -27.84 5.57
C ALA A 395 -4.14 -26.79 5.88
N LEU A 396 -4.52 -25.58 6.32
CA LEU A 396 -3.54 -24.57 6.75
C LEU A 396 -3.05 -24.87 8.19
N PRO A 397 -1.74 -24.92 8.44
CA PRO A 397 -1.20 -25.07 9.79
C PRO A 397 -1.74 -23.97 10.73
N PHE A 398 -2.06 -24.34 11.97
CA PHE A 398 -2.65 -23.49 13.03
C PHE A 398 -1.93 -22.13 13.25
N HIS A 399 -0.69 -21.96 12.78
CA HIS A 399 0.09 -20.74 12.96
C HIS A 399 -0.18 -19.64 11.93
N LEU A 400 -0.85 -19.93 10.81
CA LEU A 400 -1.18 -18.95 9.74
C LEU A 400 -2.68 -18.62 9.66
N THR A 401 -3.52 -19.33 10.40
CA THR A 401 -4.98 -19.33 10.29
C THR A 401 -5.70 -18.10 10.87
N PRO A 402 -5.26 -17.45 11.97
CA PRO A 402 -6.01 -16.30 12.51
C PRO A 402 -5.97 -15.04 11.64
N ALA A 403 -4.85 -14.76 10.96
CA ALA A 403 -4.68 -13.51 10.20
C ALA A 403 -5.48 -13.47 8.89
N LEU A 404 -5.69 -14.64 8.25
CA LEU A 404 -6.37 -14.75 6.96
C LEU A 404 -7.90 -14.91 7.08
N LEU A 405 -8.40 -15.55 8.14
CA LEU A 405 -9.85 -15.77 8.34
C LEU A 405 -10.58 -14.52 8.86
N VAL A 406 -9.95 -13.70 9.70
CA VAL A 406 -10.63 -12.60 10.42
C VAL A 406 -11.01 -11.43 9.50
N LYS A 407 -10.20 -11.09 8.48
CA LYS A 407 -10.49 -9.91 7.63
C LYS A 407 -11.51 -10.17 6.51
N ARG A 408 -11.69 -11.43 6.10
CA ARG A 408 -12.58 -11.79 4.97
C ARG A 408 -14.04 -12.05 5.41
N GLN A 409 -14.28 -12.47 6.65
CA GLN A 409 -15.65 -12.66 7.15
C GLN A 409 -16.37 -11.35 7.48
N VAL A 410 -15.66 -10.31 7.94
CA VAL A 410 -16.26 -8.99 8.17
C VAL A 410 -16.79 -8.34 6.88
N ALA A 411 -16.16 -8.62 5.74
CA ALA A 411 -16.60 -8.11 4.43
C ALA A 411 -17.77 -8.91 3.84
N ARG A 412 -17.79 -10.24 4.02
CA ARG A 412 -18.88 -11.12 3.54
C ARG A 412 -20.19 -10.89 4.29
N THR A 413 -20.15 -10.61 5.59
CA THR A 413 -21.36 -10.26 6.35
C THR A 413 -21.98 -8.93 5.87
N LYS A 414 -21.16 -7.94 5.49
CA LYS A 414 -21.64 -6.65 4.93
C LYS A 414 -22.25 -6.75 3.53
N ILE A 415 -21.71 -7.62 2.67
CA ILE A 415 -22.20 -7.81 1.29
C ILE A 415 -23.46 -8.68 1.29
N MET A 416 -23.47 -9.77 2.06
CA MET A 416 -24.63 -10.66 2.20
C MET A 416 -25.84 -9.92 2.80
N MET A 417 -25.64 -9.03 3.79
CA MET A 417 -26.72 -8.19 4.33
C MET A 417 -27.20 -7.09 3.38
N ARG A 418 -26.35 -6.55 2.49
CA ARG A 418 -26.77 -5.59 1.44
C ARG A 418 -27.66 -6.24 0.39
N SER A 419 -27.37 -7.51 0.03
CA SER A 419 -28.21 -8.32 -0.85
C SER A 419 -29.54 -8.70 -0.20
N MET A 420 -29.56 -9.01 1.11
CA MET A 420 -30.83 -9.24 1.84
C MET A 420 -31.68 -7.97 1.99
N ARG A 421 -31.08 -6.77 2.04
CA ARG A 421 -31.80 -5.48 2.08
C ARG A 421 -32.52 -5.14 0.77
N HIS A 422 -32.12 -5.75 -0.35
CA HIS A 422 -32.76 -5.58 -1.68
C HIS A 422 -33.76 -6.69 -2.00
N ALA A 423 -33.73 -7.80 -1.25
CA ALA A 423 -34.78 -8.81 -1.26
C ALA A 423 -35.89 -8.34 -0.30
N GLY A 424 -36.81 -7.52 -0.80
CA GLY A 424 -38.03 -7.17 -0.05
C GLY A 424 -38.81 -8.43 0.38
N PRO A 425 -39.50 -8.39 1.53
CA PRO A 425 -40.07 -9.58 2.14
C PRO A 425 -41.23 -10.12 1.31
N SER A 426 -41.17 -11.39 0.94
CA SER A 426 -42.35 -12.16 0.53
C SER A 426 -42.82 -12.98 1.73
N GLY A 427 -43.84 -12.48 2.40
CA GLY A 427 -44.49 -13.16 3.53
C GLY A 427 -44.31 -12.39 4.83
N GLY A 428 -45.43 -12.00 5.44
CA GLY A 428 -45.50 -11.00 6.50
C GLY A 428 -45.07 -11.48 7.88
N GLY A 429 -44.78 -10.48 8.72
CA GLY A 429 -45.01 -10.53 10.17
C GLY A 429 -43.74 -10.66 11.00
N GLU A 430 -43.19 -9.50 11.39
CA GLU A 430 -42.33 -9.24 12.57
C GLU A 430 -40.98 -9.99 12.55
N ASP A 431 -39.82 -9.31 12.57
CA ASP A 431 -39.28 -8.71 13.77
C ASP A 431 -38.46 -7.45 13.47
N ALA A 432 -39.00 -6.31 13.89
CA ALA A 432 -38.20 -5.09 14.07
C ALA A 432 -37.07 -5.31 15.11
N ASP A 433 -37.25 -6.27 16.03
CA ASP A 433 -36.29 -6.59 17.08
C ASP A 433 -35.06 -7.35 16.57
N THR A 434 -35.20 -8.19 15.54
CA THR A 434 -34.06 -8.89 14.91
C THR A 434 -33.16 -7.92 14.15
N LEU A 435 -33.73 -6.90 13.51
CA LEU A 435 -32.96 -5.83 12.88
C LEU A 435 -32.36 -4.85 13.90
N ALA A 436 -33.07 -4.55 14.99
CA ALA A 436 -32.59 -3.69 16.07
C ALA A 436 -31.47 -4.36 16.91
N PHE A 437 -31.56 -5.67 17.13
CA PHE A 437 -30.50 -6.47 17.77
C PHE A 437 -29.21 -6.44 16.93
N LEU A 438 -29.34 -6.62 15.61
CA LEU A 438 -28.20 -6.54 14.68
C LEU A 438 -27.62 -5.12 14.64
N ASP A 439 -28.44 -4.07 14.55
CA ASP A 439 -27.95 -2.68 14.53
C ASP A 439 -27.23 -2.29 15.84
N ASN A 440 -27.66 -2.79 17.00
CA ASN A 440 -26.98 -2.52 18.28
C ASN A 440 -25.62 -3.24 18.41
N VAL A 441 -25.50 -4.46 17.88
CA VAL A 441 -24.23 -5.21 17.83
C VAL A 441 -23.25 -4.54 16.85
N PHE A 442 -23.73 -4.02 15.70
CA PHE A 442 -22.87 -3.44 14.67
C PHE A 442 -22.55 -1.94 14.85
N ALA A 443 -23.30 -1.19 15.67
CA ALA A 443 -23.00 0.21 16.00
C ALA A 443 -21.92 0.37 17.09
N GLY A 444 -21.38 -0.73 17.63
CA GLY A 444 -20.35 -0.69 18.68
C GLY A 444 -20.84 -0.18 20.03
N ARG A 445 -22.16 -0.07 20.26
CA ARG A 445 -22.74 0.43 21.51
C ARG A 445 -22.85 -0.62 22.63
N TRP A 446 -22.54 -1.89 22.35
CA TRP A 446 -22.61 -2.93 23.37
C TRP A 446 -21.48 -2.85 24.42
N MET A 447 -20.31 -2.30 24.05
CA MET A 447 -19.21 -2.10 25.01
C MET A 447 -19.43 -0.92 25.98
N SER A 448 -20.49 -0.12 25.82
CA SER A 448 -20.79 0.97 26.76
C SER A 448 -21.78 0.61 27.89
N SER A 449 -22.29 -0.63 27.97
CA SER A 449 -23.11 -1.08 29.12
C SER A 449 -22.55 -2.27 29.87
N VAL A 450 -21.32 -2.71 29.57
CA VAL A 450 -20.62 -3.75 30.33
C VAL A 450 -19.24 -3.23 30.72
N GLY A 451 -19.24 -2.08 31.40
CA GLY A 451 -18.13 -1.57 32.15
C GLY A 451 -18.58 -1.42 33.59
N GLU A 452 -17.80 -2.01 34.50
CA GLU A 452 -17.81 -1.77 35.95
C GLU A 452 -19.00 -2.34 36.73
N THR A 453 -18.77 -3.51 37.31
CA THR A 453 -18.92 -3.86 38.74
C THR A 453 -18.72 -5.39 38.79
N GLY A 454 -17.76 -5.91 39.54
CA GLY A 454 -17.71 -5.76 40.99
C GLY A 454 -18.41 -6.99 41.56
N GLU A 455 -17.70 -7.72 42.40
CA GLU A 455 -18.19 -8.86 43.16
C GLU A 455 -19.54 -8.56 43.85
N ASP A 456 -20.28 -9.64 44.12
CA ASP A 456 -21.43 -9.76 45.03
C ASP A 456 -22.85 -9.78 44.41
N ASP A 457 -23.54 -10.89 44.74
CA ASP A 457 -24.98 -11.14 44.85
C ASP A 457 -25.94 -10.29 44.00
N PHE A 458 -26.65 -10.91 43.03
CA PHE A 458 -28.01 -10.47 42.73
C PHE A 458 -28.98 -11.60 42.36
N ASP A 459 -30.16 -11.44 42.97
CA ASP A 459 -31.22 -12.38 43.31
C ASP A 459 -32.27 -12.50 42.18
N LEU A 460 -32.84 -13.71 42.02
CA LEU A 460 -33.89 -14.04 41.05
C LEU A 460 -35.26 -13.49 41.55
N GLY A 461 -35.47 -12.18 41.43
CA GLY A 461 -36.66 -11.51 41.99
C GLY A 461 -37.72 -11.04 40.99
N ASP A 462 -37.36 -10.37 39.90
CA ASP A 462 -38.31 -9.48 39.22
C ASP A 462 -38.46 -9.72 37.71
N LEU A 463 -39.01 -10.88 37.34
CA LEU A 463 -39.75 -11.04 36.06
C LEU A 463 -41.01 -11.90 36.27
N GLN A 464 -41.73 -11.63 37.35
CA GLN A 464 -43.15 -11.92 37.43
C GLN A 464 -43.89 -10.71 36.84
N MET A 465 -44.70 -10.95 35.80
CA MET A 465 -45.92 -10.22 35.40
C MET A 465 -46.09 -10.19 33.87
N ALA A 466 -46.25 -11.36 33.25
CA ALA A 466 -47.02 -11.52 32.01
C ALA A 466 -47.47 -12.98 31.86
N GLY A 467 -48.46 -13.40 32.65
CA GLY A 467 -48.98 -14.76 32.59
C GLY A 467 -50.18 -15.02 33.51
N GLN A 468 -51.37 -14.60 33.07
CA GLN A 468 -52.68 -15.06 33.55
C GLN A 468 -53.61 -15.00 32.35
N LYS A 469 -54.47 -15.95 31.98
CA LYS A 469 -54.95 -17.28 32.40
C LYS A 469 -55.47 -17.93 31.10
N SER A 470 -55.43 -19.23 30.84
CA SER A 470 -56.36 -20.31 31.25
C SER A 470 -56.28 -21.35 30.11
N GLY A 471 -56.30 -22.66 30.27
CA GLY A 471 -56.47 -23.52 31.43
C GLY A 471 -56.20 -24.98 31.03
N ASP A 472 -56.03 -25.80 32.07
CA ASP A 472 -56.29 -27.23 32.20
C ASP A 472 -55.63 -28.26 31.25
N ASN A 473 -54.74 -29.06 31.88
CA ASN A 473 -54.61 -30.52 31.83
C ASN A 473 -54.22 -31.15 30.47
N GLU A 474 -53.19 -31.98 30.30
CA GLU A 474 -52.63 -33.02 31.17
C GLU A 474 -51.36 -33.58 30.47
N LEU A 475 -50.33 -33.92 31.27
CA LEU A 475 -49.33 -34.99 31.09
C LEU A 475 -48.42 -34.99 29.83
N GLU A 476 -47.11 -34.76 30.05
CA GLU A 476 -46.05 -35.20 29.13
C GLU A 476 -46.07 -36.73 28.94
N PRO A 477 -45.65 -37.27 27.78
CA PRO A 477 -44.24 -37.63 27.63
C PRO A 477 -43.69 -37.47 26.20
N GLY A 478 -42.49 -36.91 26.09
CA GLY A 478 -41.71 -37.01 24.86
C GLY A 478 -40.45 -36.17 24.93
N GLU A 479 -39.31 -36.79 25.29
CA GLU A 479 -38.02 -36.17 24.99
C GLU A 479 -37.96 -35.80 23.50
N PRO A 480 -37.57 -34.57 23.14
CA PRO A 480 -37.48 -34.15 21.75
C PRO A 480 -36.37 -34.95 21.06
N GLN A 481 -36.77 -35.80 20.10
CA GLN A 481 -35.86 -36.64 19.34
C GLN A 481 -34.85 -35.83 18.50
N PRO A 482 -33.62 -36.33 18.31
CA PRO A 482 -32.63 -35.67 17.47
C PRO A 482 -33.14 -35.51 16.02
N PRO A 483 -32.69 -34.49 15.29
CA PRO A 483 -33.07 -34.31 13.89
C PRO A 483 -32.68 -35.56 13.09
N VAL A 484 -33.62 -36.10 12.30
CA VAL A 484 -33.35 -37.18 11.35
C VAL A 484 -32.56 -36.60 10.18
N CYS A 485 -31.26 -36.44 10.39
CA CYS A 485 -30.30 -36.02 9.37
C CYS A 485 -29.46 -37.24 8.99
N GLY A 486 -29.30 -37.53 7.70
CA GLY A 486 -28.60 -38.72 7.20
C GLY A 486 -27.08 -38.76 7.47
N ASP A 487 -26.53 -37.73 8.10
CA ASP A 487 -25.09 -37.59 8.39
C ASP A 487 -24.80 -37.86 9.88
N LEU A 488 -24.06 -38.94 10.17
CA LEU A 488 -23.62 -39.32 11.51
C LEU A 488 -22.85 -38.18 12.23
N ALA A 489 -22.05 -37.38 11.51
CA ALA A 489 -21.26 -36.30 12.08
C ALA A 489 -22.10 -35.17 12.70
N LYS A 490 -23.32 -34.95 12.20
CA LYS A 490 -24.25 -33.94 12.72
C LYS A 490 -24.99 -34.45 13.98
N GLN A 491 -25.13 -35.78 14.13
CA GLN A 491 -25.68 -36.40 15.34
C GLN A 491 -24.69 -36.34 16.50
N ASP A 492 -23.41 -36.60 16.24
CA ASP A 492 -22.34 -36.51 17.27
C ASP A 492 -22.20 -35.09 17.85
N LEU A 493 -22.33 -34.08 16.99
CA LEU A 493 -22.38 -32.65 17.35
C LEU A 493 -23.60 -32.32 18.23
N TRP A 494 -24.77 -32.89 17.92
CA TRP A 494 -26.00 -32.71 18.69
C TRP A 494 -25.90 -33.31 20.11
N THR A 495 -25.25 -34.47 20.24
CA THR A 495 -24.99 -35.10 21.54
C THR A 495 -23.95 -34.35 22.37
N SER A 496 -22.88 -33.83 21.76
CA SER A 496 -21.87 -33.01 22.47
C SER A 496 -22.44 -31.73 23.09
N LEU A 497 -23.53 -31.20 22.54
CA LEU A 497 -24.21 -30.00 23.05
C LEU A 497 -25.01 -30.23 24.34
N GLN A 498 -25.29 -31.49 24.72
CA GLN A 498 -26.05 -31.78 25.94
C GLN A 498 -25.31 -31.39 27.23
N GLU A 499 -23.97 -31.35 27.19
CA GLU A 499 -23.13 -31.24 28.39
C GLU A 499 -22.88 -29.80 28.85
N SER A 500 -23.27 -28.77 28.08
CA SER A 500 -23.03 -27.36 28.44
C SER A 500 -24.31 -26.53 28.54
N ALA A 501 -24.36 -25.62 29.53
CA ALA A 501 -25.50 -24.73 29.75
C ALA A 501 -25.81 -23.84 28.53
N TRP A 502 -24.79 -23.48 27.75
CA TRP A 502 -24.92 -22.72 26.50
C TRP A 502 -25.45 -23.57 25.34
N GLY A 503 -25.05 -24.84 25.25
CA GLY A 503 -25.59 -25.77 24.25
C GLY A 503 -27.08 -26.03 24.43
N GLN A 504 -27.57 -26.01 25.68
CA GLN A 504 -28.98 -26.15 26.01
C GLN A 504 -29.81 -24.91 25.59
N GLU A 505 -29.27 -23.70 25.72
CA GLU A 505 -29.99 -22.46 25.35
C GLU A 505 -30.03 -22.23 23.83
N LEU A 506 -28.92 -22.50 23.11
CA LEU A 506 -28.90 -22.49 21.64
C LEU A 506 -29.88 -23.51 21.05
N ARG A 507 -30.03 -24.66 21.69
CA ARG A 507 -31.01 -25.68 21.31
C ARG A 507 -32.44 -25.20 21.55
N ARG A 508 -32.71 -24.50 22.66
CA ARG A 508 -34.03 -23.91 22.95
C ARG A 508 -34.42 -22.90 21.86
N ILE A 509 -33.50 -22.03 21.47
CA ILE A 509 -33.69 -21.04 20.38
C ILE A 509 -33.91 -21.73 19.03
N TYR A 510 -33.15 -22.80 18.75
CA TYR A 510 -33.26 -23.58 17.51
C TYR A 510 -34.63 -24.29 17.38
N LEU A 511 -35.07 -24.97 18.44
CA LEU A 511 -36.35 -25.68 18.48
C LEU A 511 -37.54 -24.71 18.44
N HIS A 512 -37.42 -23.54 19.06
CA HIS A 512 -38.48 -22.54 19.07
C HIS A 512 -38.69 -21.88 17.68
N ASN A 513 -37.61 -21.70 16.91
CA ASN A 513 -37.64 -20.99 15.63
C ASN A 513 -37.61 -21.92 14.39
N GLN A 514 -37.63 -23.24 14.57
CA GLN A 514 -37.59 -24.26 13.51
C GLN A 514 -36.52 -24.00 12.43
N LEU A 515 -35.31 -23.62 12.83
CA LEU A 515 -34.24 -23.25 11.90
C LEU A 515 -33.70 -24.48 11.13
N PRO A 516 -33.29 -24.33 9.86
CA PRO A 516 -32.57 -25.38 9.13
C PRO A 516 -31.26 -25.81 9.82
N CYS A 517 -30.93 -27.11 9.82
CA CYS A 517 -29.75 -27.65 10.52
C CYS A 517 -28.43 -26.99 10.10
N ASP A 518 -28.34 -26.50 8.86
CA ASP A 518 -27.12 -25.89 8.33
C ASP A 518 -26.86 -24.49 8.92
N ILE A 519 -27.91 -23.77 9.31
CA ILE A 519 -27.80 -22.47 9.99
C ILE A 519 -27.32 -22.65 11.43
N PHE A 520 -27.71 -23.75 12.09
CA PHE A 520 -27.27 -24.08 13.43
C PHE A 520 -25.76 -24.42 13.49
N ALA A 521 -25.27 -25.19 12.51
CA ALA A 521 -23.84 -25.49 12.39
C ALA A 521 -23.00 -24.21 12.14
N ILE A 522 -23.51 -23.28 11.33
CA ILE A 522 -22.85 -22.01 11.04
C ILE A 522 -22.77 -21.13 12.29
N ALA A 523 -23.87 -21.01 13.05
CA ALA A 523 -23.92 -20.24 14.29
C ALA A 523 -22.97 -20.80 15.36
N PHE A 524 -22.89 -22.12 15.49
CA PHE A 524 -21.97 -22.78 16.42
C PHE A 524 -20.50 -22.50 16.09
N VAL A 525 -20.10 -22.63 14.83
CA VAL A 525 -18.72 -22.36 14.38
C VAL A 525 -18.37 -20.88 14.55
N THR A 526 -19.31 -19.96 14.34
CA THR A 526 -19.07 -18.53 14.54
C THR A 526 -18.92 -18.15 16.02
N CYS A 527 -19.64 -18.80 16.93
CA CYS A 527 -19.54 -18.52 18.37
C CYS A 527 -18.34 -19.23 19.04
N ALA A 528 -17.99 -20.46 18.63
CA ALA A 528 -16.87 -21.20 19.22
C ALA A 528 -15.49 -20.56 18.93
N VAL A 529 -15.37 -19.82 17.83
CA VAL A 529 -14.13 -19.13 17.43
C VAL A 529 -13.83 -17.89 18.31
N TRP A 530 -14.79 -17.40 19.09
CA TRP A 530 -14.63 -16.18 19.88
C TRP A 530 -14.20 -16.40 21.35
N LEU A 531 -14.07 -17.64 21.83
CA LEU A 531 -13.93 -17.90 23.28
C LEU A 531 -12.86 -18.94 23.64
N VAL A 532 -11.71 -18.94 22.98
CA VAL A 532 -10.50 -19.52 23.58
C VAL A 532 -9.69 -18.37 24.18
N PRO A 533 -9.52 -18.29 25.52
CA PRO A 533 -8.62 -17.32 26.12
C PRO A 533 -7.19 -17.65 25.68
N VAL A 534 -6.41 -16.58 25.45
CA VAL A 534 -4.99 -16.56 25.04
C VAL A 534 -4.13 -17.64 25.71
#